data_AF-A0A349WIA1-F1
#
_entry.id   AF-A0A349WIA1-F1
#
_cell.length_a   1.000
_cell.length_b   1.000
_cell.length_c   1.000
_cell.angle_alpha   90.00
_cell.angle_beta   90.00
_cell.angle_gamma   90.00
#
_symmetry.space_group_name_H-M   'P 1'
#
loop_
_entity.id
_entity.type
_entity.pdbx_description
1 polymer ?
#
loop_
_entity_poly.entity_id
_entity_poly.type
_entity_poly.pdbx_seq_one_letter_code
_entity_poly.pdbx_strand_id
1 'polypeptide(L)' 'IFDIDGFGLLGFNSVIDRDYPVVMGILTLSASLMLLGNVLSDALVALVDPRVRFE' A
#
# COMPACT_ATOMS: atom_id res chain seq x y z
N ILE A 1 -11.35 13.18 14.39
CA ILE A 1 -10.20 12.65 13.60
C ILE A 1 -10.20 11.14 13.87
N PHE A 2 -10.34 10.30 12.84
CA PHE A 2 -10.73 8.87 12.92
C PHE A 2 -12.20 8.55 13.28
N ASP A 3 -13.16 9.21 12.63
CA ASP A 3 -14.60 8.89 12.79
C ASP A 3 -15.10 7.81 11.81
N ILE A 4 -14.20 7.24 11.01
CA ILE A 4 -14.50 6.25 9.96
C ILE A 4 -13.83 4.94 10.36
N ASP A 5 -14.63 3.88 10.52
CA ASP A 5 -14.16 2.52 10.77
C ASP A 5 -13.40 1.97 9.56
N GLY A 6 -12.10 2.23 9.51
CA GLY A 6 -11.23 1.79 8.41
C GLY A 6 -9.85 1.34 8.87
N PHE A 7 -9.00 0.96 7.90
CA PHE A 7 -7.64 0.47 8.13
C PHE A 7 -6.77 1.41 8.98
N GLY A 8 -6.98 2.73 8.87
CA GLY A 8 -6.26 3.72 9.65
C GLY A 8 -6.64 3.73 11.14
N LEU A 9 -7.94 3.65 11.44
CA LEU A 9 -8.42 3.55 12.83
C LEU A 9 -8.03 2.19 13.44
N LEU A 10 -8.15 1.11 12.66
CA LEU A 10 -7.75 -0.23 13.09
C LEU A 10 -6.25 -0.26 13.44
N GLY A 11 -5.39 0.27 12.55
CA GLY A 11 -3.96 0.34 12.80
C GLY A 11 -3.60 1.21 14.01
N PHE A 12 -4.30 2.33 14.21
CA PHE A 12 -4.11 3.19 15.38
C PHE A 12 -4.45 2.45 16.69
N ASN A 13 -5.61 1.80 16.74
CA ASN A 13 -6.01 1.01 17.91
C ASN A 13 -5.07 -0.17 18.15
N SER A 14 -4.64 -0.89 17.10
CA SER A 14 -3.70 -2.00 17.23
C SER A 14 -2.34 -1.58 17.80
N VAL A 15 -1.88 -0.36 17.54
CA VAL A 15 -0.65 0.16 18.16
C VAL A 15 -0.86 0.46 19.65
N ILE A 16 -2.00 1.04 20.02
CA ILE A 16 -2.37 1.34 21.40
C ILE A 16 -2.51 0.05 22.21
N ASP A 17 -3.21 -0.95 21.67
CA ASP A 17 -3.47 -2.25 22.29
C ASP A 17 -2.27 -3.20 22.18
N ARG A 18 -1.17 -2.77 21.57
CA ARG A 18 0.06 -3.54 21.34
C ARG A 18 -0.19 -4.85 20.59
N ASP A 19 -1.14 -4.82 19.67
CA ASP A 19 -1.49 -5.94 18.82
C ASP A 19 -0.54 -6.02 17.62
N TYR A 20 0.69 -6.43 17.90
CA TYR A 20 1.78 -6.52 16.91
C TYR A 20 1.42 -7.34 15.66
N PRO A 21 0.71 -8.49 15.73
CA PRO A 21 0.29 -9.23 14.55
C PRO A 21 -0.57 -8.39 13.59
N VAL A 22 -1.51 -7.60 14.12
CA VAL A 22 -2.40 -6.77 13.30
C VAL A 22 -1.64 -5.60 12.68
N VAL A 23 -0.79 -4.94 13.47
CA VAL A 23 0.08 -3.86 12.96
C VAL A 23 0.96 -4.36 11.82
N MET A 24 1.64 -5.50 12.01
CA MET A 24 2.48 -6.10 10.98
C MET A 24 1.67 -6.50 9.74
N GLY A 25 0.47 -7.05 9.92
CA GLY A 25 -0.42 -7.41 8.81
C GLY A 25 -0.82 -6.18 7.97
N ILE A 26 -1.19 -5.08 8.61
CA ILE A 26 -1.55 -3.82 7.94
C ILE A 26 -0.33 -3.23 7.22
N LEU A 27 0.86 -3.28 7.84
CA LEU A 27 2.10 -2.82 7.21
C LEU A 27 2.46 -3.65 5.98
N THR A 28 2.39 -4.98 6.06
CA THR A 28 2.67 -5.87 4.93
C THR A 28 1.68 -5.65 3.80
N LEU A 29 0.39 -5.50 4.10
CA LEU A 29 -0.63 -5.20 3.09
C LEU A 29 -0.40 -3.83 2.44
N SER A 30 -0.07 -2.81 3.23
CA SER A 30 0.21 -1.47 2.70
C SER A 30 1.44 -1.48 1.80
N ALA A 31 2.51 -2.16 2.23
CA ALA A 31 3.73 -2.30 1.44
C ALA A 31 3.50 -3.08 0.15
N SER A 32 2.73 -4.18 0.19
CA SER A 32 2.44 -4.97 -1.01
C SER A 32 1.57 -4.19 -2.00
N LEU A 33 0.57 -3.44 -1.53
CA LEU A 33 -0.22 -2.54 -2.37
C LEU A 33 0.64 -1.41 -2.97
N MET A 34 1.57 -0.85 -2.21
CA MET A 34 2.53 0.12 -2.74
C MET A 34 3.39 -0.49 -3.84
N LEU A 35 3.91 -1.69 -3.63
CA LEU A 35 4.71 -2.39 -4.63
C LEU A 35 3.90 -2.68 -5.89
N LEU A 36 2.68 -3.19 -5.74
CA LEU A 36 1.75 -3.42 -6.85
C LEU A 36 1.42 -2.11 -7.58
N GLY A 37 1.22 -1.01 -6.85
CA GLY A 37 0.98 0.32 -7.43
C GLY A 37 2.18 0.83 -8.23
N ASN A 38 3.40 0.61 -7.75
CA ASN A 38 4.61 0.95 -8.50
C ASN A 38 4.75 0.10 -9.77
N VAL A 39 4.56 -1.22 -9.66
CA VAL A 39 4.61 -2.12 -10.83
C VAL A 39 3.51 -1.78 -11.85
N LEU A 40 2.30 -1.46 -11.37
CA LEU A 40 1.22 -0.99 -12.24
C LEU A 40 1.57 0.35 -12.89
N SER A 41 2.18 1.28 -12.17
CA SER A 41 2.64 2.55 -12.72
C SER A 41 3.67 2.32 -13.82
N ASP A 42 4.66 1.46 -13.59
CA ASP A 42 5.67 1.11 -14.59
C ASP A 42 5.04 0.42 -15.81
N ALA A 43 4.09 -0.49 -15.61
CA ALA A 43 3.38 -1.17 -16.69
C ALA A 43 2.49 -0.21 -17.49
N LEU A 44 1.80 0.71 -16.82
CA LEU A 44 0.98 1.74 -17.46
C LEU A 44 1.84 2.70 -18.27
N VAL A 45 2.99 3.13 -17.73
CA VAL A 45 3.95 3.96 -18.46
C VAL A 45 4.50 3.22 -19.66
N ALA A 46 4.89 1.94 -19.52
CA ALA A 46 5.36 1.11 -20.64
C ALA A 46 4.29 0.89 -21.73
N LEU A 47 3.01 0.83 -21.35
CA LEU A 47 1.89 0.65 -22.29
C LEU A 47 1.49 1.97 -22.97
N VAL A 48 1.45 3.07 -22.22
CA VAL A 48 1.03 4.39 -22.71
C VAL A 48 2.13 5.04 -23.54
N ASP A 49 3.40 4.75 -23.26
CA ASP A 49 4.52 5.39 -23.93
C ASP A 49 5.29 4.42 -24.85
N PRO A 50 4.97 4.37 -26.16
CA PRO A 50 5.65 3.49 -27.13
C PRO A 50 7.11 3.90 -27.41
N ARG A 51 7.62 4.96 -26.76
CA ARG A 51 9.02 5.42 -26.83
C ARG A 51 9.93 4.82 -25.76
N VAL A 52 9.41 4.11 -24.75
CA VAL A 52 10.23 3.32 -23.80
C VAL A 52 10.67 1.99 -24.46
N ARG A 53 11.08 2.07 -25.73
CA ARG A 53 11.77 1.00 -26.44
C ARG A 53 13.22 1.45 -26.61
N PHE A 54 14.07 0.84 -25.77
CA PHE A 54 15.47 0.50 -26.03
C PHE A 54 16.38 1.61 -26.63
N GLU A 55 17.22 2.17 -25.77
CA GLU A 55 18.68 2.12 -25.99
C GLU A 55 19.29 1.16 -24.97
#